data_AF-A0A850DMC1-F1
#
_entry.id   AF-A0A850DMC1-F1
#
_cell.length_a   1.000
_cell.length_b   1.000
_cell.length_c   1.000
_cell.angle_alpha   90.00
_cell.angle_beta   90.00
_cell.angle_gamma   90.00
#
_symmetry.space_group_name_H-M   'P 1'
#
loop_
_entity.id
_entity.type
_entity.pdbx_description
1 polymer ?
#
loop_
_entity_poly.entity_id
_entity_poly.type
_entity_poly.pdbx_seq_one_letter_code
_entity_poly.pdbx_strand_id
1 'polypeptide(L)'
;MQSAAFSYTELQQTLSSQTVLRVRVEAEPGTESPARLAEEVARVAWAVGPKRPEGGISVTIETNPQVNYGLALEKNGWDFVTIGKPDPALFVLGFRGASRTLGEWPGKLP
;
A
#
# COMPACT_ATOMS: atom_id res chain seq x y z
N MET A 1 6.62 16.21 13.31
CA MET A 1 6.79 14.90 12.65
C MET A 1 6.92 15.19 11.17
N GLN A 2 8.12 15.00 10.59
CA GLN A 2 8.32 15.15 9.15
C GLN A 2 7.67 13.94 8.48
N SER A 3 6.61 14.18 7.71
CA SER A 3 6.06 13.19 6.79
C SER A 3 7.12 12.85 5.76
N ALA A 4 7.42 11.57 5.55
CA ALA A 4 8.28 11.15 4.45
C ALA A 4 7.71 11.75 3.15
N ALA A 5 8.55 12.47 2.40
CA ALA A 5 8.15 13.10 1.14
C ALA A 5 8.06 12.01 0.06
N PHE A 6 6.95 11.29 0.03
CA PHE A 6 6.70 10.28 -0.97
C PHE A 6 5.69 10.79 -2.02
N SER A 7 6.04 10.64 -3.29
CA SER A 7 5.11 10.85 -4.40
C SER A 7 4.21 9.63 -4.49
N TYR A 8 2.90 9.85 -4.70
CA TYR A 8 1.97 8.74 -4.90
C TYR A 8 1.16 8.92 -6.17
N THR A 9 0.94 7.81 -6.87
CA THR A 9 -0.03 7.75 -7.98
C THR A 9 -1.16 6.82 -7.58
N GLU A 10 -2.38 7.37 -7.54
CA GLU A 10 -3.59 6.56 -7.38
C GLU A 10 -3.86 5.80 -8.68
N LEU A 11 -3.96 4.48 -8.56
CA LEU A 11 -4.38 3.59 -9.63
C LEU A 11 -5.58 2.80 -9.12
N GLN A 12 -6.74 2.94 -9.77
CA GLN A 12 -7.83 2.01 -9.52
C GLN A 12 -7.60 0.77 -10.39
N GLN A 13 -7.38 -0.39 -9.77
CA GLN A 13 -7.26 -1.65 -10.48
C GLN A 13 -8.27 -2.67 -9.95
N THR A 14 -8.96 -3.32 -10.89
CA THR A 14 -9.78 -4.49 -10.60
C THR A 14 -8.88 -5.71 -10.59
N LEU A 15 -8.66 -6.29 -9.41
CA LEU A 15 -7.95 -7.56 -9.27
C LEU A 15 -8.99 -8.64 -8.98
N SER A 16 -9.07 -9.67 -9.84
CA SER A 16 -9.92 -10.85 -9.62
C SER A 16 -11.35 -10.49 -9.18
N SER A 17 -12.02 -9.58 -9.90
CA SER A 17 -13.37 -9.06 -9.65
C SER A 17 -13.58 -8.15 -8.43
N GLN A 18 -12.54 -7.88 -7.64
CA GLN A 18 -12.62 -6.96 -6.50
C GLN A 18 -11.96 -5.62 -6.81
N THR A 19 -12.60 -4.53 -6.37
CA THR A 19 -12.00 -3.19 -6.42
C THR A 19 -10.95 -3.06 -5.32
N VAL A 20 -9.69 -2.85 -5.70
CA VAL A 20 -8.58 -2.59 -4.78
C VAL A 20 -8.02 -1.20 -5.09
N LEU A 21 -7.78 -0.40 -4.06
CA LEU A 21 -7.08 0.89 -4.23
C LEU A 21 -5.60 0.59 -4.39
N ARG A 22 -5.02 0.88 -5.56
CA ARG A 22 -3.58 0.72 -5.78
C ARG A 22 -2.88 2.05 -5.65
N VAL A 23 -1.79 2.06 -4.89
CA VAL A 23 -0.92 3.22 -4.78
C VAL A 23 0.51 2.82 -5.10
N ARG A 24 1.13 3.54 -6.04
CA ARG A 24 2.56 3.42 -6.33
C ARG A 24 3.29 4.53 -5.60
N VAL A 25 4.41 4.19 -4.96
CA VAL A 25 5.18 5.10 -4.11
C VAL A 25 6.65 4.99 -4.42
N GLU A 26 7.30 6.13 -4.61
CA GLU A 26 8.76 6.24 -4.72
C GLU A 26 9.34 6.64 -3.36
N ALA A 27 10.32 5.89 -2.86
CA ALA A 27 10.96 6.13 -1.57
C ALA A 27 12.49 5.96 -1.63
N GLU A 28 13.20 6.68 -0.79
CA GLU A 28 14.64 6.49 -0.61
C GLU A 28 14.90 5.20 0.21
N PRO A 29 15.91 4.39 -0.15
CA PRO A 29 16.23 3.19 0.59
C PRO A 29 16.78 3.50 1.99
N GLY A 30 16.29 2.79 3.01
CA GLY A 30 16.85 2.80 4.37
C GLY A 30 16.44 3.99 5.25
N THR A 31 15.58 4.90 4.78
CA THR A 31 15.12 6.07 5.53
C THR A 31 14.00 5.77 6.52
N GLU A 32 13.21 4.72 6.29
CA GLU A 32 12.07 4.36 7.13
C GLU A 32 11.84 2.84 7.21
N SER A 33 11.15 2.39 8.28
CA SER A 33 10.70 1.00 8.41
C SER A 33 9.73 0.67 7.27
N PRO A 34 9.91 -0.46 6.55
CA PRO A 34 9.03 -0.85 5.44
C PRO A 34 7.56 -0.92 5.83
N ALA A 35 7.29 -1.43 7.03
CA ALA A 35 5.94 -1.55 7.59
C ALA A 35 5.30 -0.18 7.81
N ARG A 36 6.09 0.78 8.31
CA ARG A 36 5.61 2.14 8.59
C ARG A 36 5.29 2.88 7.30
N LEU A 37 6.20 2.83 6.31
CA LEU A 37 5.98 3.43 5.01
C LEU A 37 4.72 2.86 4.33
N ALA A 38 4.58 1.52 4.28
CA ALA A 38 3.41 0.90 3.68
C ALA A 38 2.11 1.27 4.40
N GLU A 39 2.13 1.38 5.73
CA GLU A 39 0.96 1.77 6.52
C GLU A 39 0.59 3.24 6.32
N GLU A 40 1.56 4.16 6.25
CA GLU A 40 1.32 5.58 5.94
C GLU A 40 0.69 5.74 4.55
N VAL A 41 1.24 5.03 3.56
CA VAL A 41 0.70 5.01 2.19
C VAL A 41 -0.70 4.41 2.15
N ALA A 42 -0.92 3.31 2.89
CA ALA A 42 -2.22 2.68 3.00
C ALA A 42 -3.25 3.63 3.60
N ARG A 43 -2.89 4.40 4.63
CA ARG A 43 -3.78 5.42 5.22
C ARG A 43 -4.18 6.48 4.20
N VAL A 44 -3.22 6.97 3.41
CA VAL A 44 -3.52 7.93 2.33
C VAL A 44 -4.47 7.30 1.32
N ALA A 45 -4.18 6.11 0.81
CA ALA A 45 -5.03 5.39 -0.14
C ALA A 45 -6.46 5.21 0.40
N TRP A 46 -6.58 4.73 1.64
CA TRP A 46 -7.85 4.47 2.32
C TRP A 46 -8.70 5.73 2.48
N ALA A 47 -8.05 6.88 2.67
CA ALA A 47 -8.67 8.17 2.86
C ALA A 47 -9.10 8.85 1.54
N VAL A 48 -8.26 8.78 0.49
CA VAL A 48 -8.50 9.47 -0.77
C VAL A 48 -9.35 8.68 -1.77
N GLY A 49 -9.53 7.37 -1.54
CA GLY A 49 -10.24 6.49 -2.46
C GLY A 49 -11.67 7.00 -2.78
N PRO A 50 -12.04 7.17 -4.06
CA PRO A 50 -13.33 7.76 -4.46
C PRO A 50 -14.53 6.87 -4.13
N LYS A 51 -14.28 5.58 -3.87
CA LYS A 51 -15.26 4.56 -3.53
C LYS A 51 -14.66 3.60 -2.50
N ARG A 52 -15.51 3.00 -1.69
CA ARG A 52 -15.12 1.93 -0.77
C ARG A 52 -14.49 0.78 -1.56
N PRO A 53 -13.24 0.37 -1.26
CA PRO A 53 -12.67 -0.81 -1.88
C PRO A 53 -13.35 -2.07 -1.33
N GLU A 54 -13.61 -3.03 -2.21
CA GLU A 54 -14.18 -4.33 -1.84
C GLU A 54 -13.07 -5.33 -1.48
N GLY A 55 -11.94 -5.25 -2.18
CA GLY A 55 -10.79 -6.13 -1.97
C GLY A 55 -9.79 -5.60 -0.95
N GLY A 56 -9.72 -4.29 -0.74
CA GLY A 56 -8.80 -3.63 0.21
C GLY A 56 -7.86 -2.64 -0.47
N ILE A 57 -6.60 -2.62 -0.04
CA ILE A 57 -5.57 -1.72 -0.57
C ILE A 57 -4.43 -2.56 -1.13
N SER A 58 -3.85 -2.10 -2.22
CA SER A 58 -2.58 -2.59 -2.69
C SER A 58 -1.58 -1.44 -2.79
N VAL A 59 -0.34 -1.74 -2.44
CA VAL A 59 0.75 -0.77 -2.47
C VAL A 59 1.86 -1.36 -3.34
N THR A 60 2.47 -0.52 -4.15
CA THR A 60 3.68 -0.81 -4.90
C THR A 60 4.74 0.17 -4.43
N ILE A 61 5.82 -0.31 -3.81
CA ILE A 61 6.90 0.54 -3.30
C ILE A 61 8.11 0.39 -4.22
N GLU A 62 8.56 1.50 -4.75
CA GLU A 62 9.71 1.62 -5.63
C GLU A 62 10.82 2.39 -4.93
N THR A 63 12.03 1.84 -4.95
CA THR A 63 13.21 2.51 -4.39
C THR A 63 14.39 2.40 -5.35
N ASN A 64 15.39 3.27 -5.16
CA ASN A 64 16.63 3.19 -5.93
C ASN A 64 17.86 3.26 -5.01
N PRO A 65 18.65 2.16 -4.88
CA PRO A 65 18.39 0.82 -5.42
C PRO A 65 17.10 0.18 -4.88
N GLN A 66 16.51 -0.74 -5.64
CA GLN A 66 15.27 -1.41 -5.24
C GLN A 66 15.51 -2.34 -4.05
N VAL A 67 14.75 -2.12 -2.98
CA VAL A 67 14.78 -2.94 -1.76
C VAL A 67 13.57 -3.87 -1.74
N ASN A 68 13.80 -5.12 -1.33
CA ASN A 68 12.72 -6.08 -1.13
C ASN A 68 12.11 -5.91 0.27
N TYR A 69 10.86 -5.47 0.33
CA TYR A 69 10.11 -5.28 1.56
C TYR A 69 9.18 -6.45 1.95
N GLY A 70 9.16 -7.53 1.16
CA GLY A 70 8.26 -8.69 1.29
C GLY A 70 8.18 -9.26 2.70
N LEU A 71 9.31 -9.75 3.23
CA LEU A 71 9.37 -10.39 4.56
C LEU A 71 9.01 -9.46 5.71
N ALA A 72 9.29 -8.15 5.57
CA ALA A 72 8.96 -7.17 6.60
C ALA A 72 7.45 -6.91 6.64
N LEU A 73 6.80 -6.85 5.48
CA LEU A 73 5.37 -6.56 5.36
C LEU A 73 4.51 -7.79 5.66
N GLU A 74 4.93 -8.99 5.25
CA GLU A 74 4.26 -10.25 5.58
C GLU A 74 4.10 -10.45 7.09
N LYS A 75 5.16 -10.16 7.86
CA LYS A 75 5.12 -10.19 9.34
C LYS A 75 4.10 -9.23 9.96
N ASN A 76 3.65 -8.23 9.20
CA ASN A 76 2.67 -7.24 9.62
C ASN A 76 1.27 -7.50 9.02
N GLY A 77 1.02 -8.70 8.50
CA GLY A 77 -0.29 -9.12 8.02
C GLY A 77 -0.65 -8.62 6.62
N TRP A 78 0.36 -8.24 5.83
CA TRP A 78 0.19 -7.95 4.41
C TRP A 78 0.38 -9.22 3.58
N ASP A 79 -0.52 -9.43 2.62
CA ASP A 79 -0.33 -10.45 1.60
C ASP A 79 0.63 -9.93 0.52
N PHE A 80 1.42 -10.83 -0.06
CA PHE A 80 2.48 -10.47 -0.99
C PHE A 80 2.25 -11.17 -2.33
N VAL A 81 2.14 -10.41 -3.42
CA VAL A 81 1.72 -10.94 -4.72
C VAL A 81 2.91 -11.13 -5.68
N THR A 82 4.15 -10.72 -5.36
CA THR A 82 5.27 -10.86 -6.33
C THR A 82 6.67 -10.98 -5.74
N ILE A 83 7.22 -12.21 -5.62
CA ILE A 83 8.67 -12.46 -5.43
C ILE A 83 9.25 -12.80 -6.81
N GLY A 84 9.86 -11.84 -7.51
CA GLY A 84 10.54 -12.10 -8.78
C GLY A 84 10.57 -10.91 -9.73
N LYS A 85 11.66 -10.80 -10.51
CA LYS A 85 11.93 -9.69 -11.41
C LYS A 85 10.93 -9.58 -12.59
N PRO A 86 10.72 -8.37 -13.12
CA PRO A 86 11.29 -7.11 -12.62
C PRO A 86 10.34 -6.47 -11.60
N ASP A 87 10.96 -5.97 -10.54
CA ASP A 87 10.38 -5.04 -9.58
C ASP A 87 9.47 -3.98 -10.23
N PRO A 88 8.39 -3.57 -9.55
CA PRO A 88 8.25 -3.56 -8.09
C PRO A 88 7.18 -4.51 -7.56
N ALA A 89 7.43 -5.06 -6.39
CA ALA A 89 6.53 -5.98 -5.74
C ALA A 89 5.18 -5.34 -5.37
N LEU A 90 4.10 -6.09 -5.56
CA LEU A 90 2.76 -5.72 -5.14
C LEU A 90 2.47 -6.28 -3.75
N PHE A 91 2.16 -5.38 -2.81
CA PHE A 91 1.74 -5.69 -1.45
C PHE A 91 0.24 -5.46 -1.34
N VAL A 92 -0.50 -6.37 -0.73
CA VAL A 92 -1.96 -6.28 -0.60
C VAL A 92 -2.35 -6.36 0.87
N LEU A 93 -3.11 -5.37 1.32
CA LEU A 93 -3.79 -5.40 2.60
C LEU A 93 -5.29 -5.60 2.33
N GLY A 94 -5.74 -6.84 2.49
CA GLY A 94 -7.14 -7.20 2.25
C GLY A 94 -8.12 -6.40 3.12
N PHE A 95 -9.35 -6.20 2.67
CA PHE A 95 -10.32 -5.29 3.32
C PHE A 95 -10.45 -5.47 4.85
N ARG A 96 -10.49 -6.72 5.34
CA ARG A 96 -10.54 -7.00 6.79
C ARG A 96 -9.27 -6.57 7.52
N GLY A 97 -8.10 -6.81 6.91
CA GLY A 97 -6.81 -6.35 7.41
C GLY A 97 -6.74 -4.82 7.41
N ALA A 98 -7.15 -4.19 6.31
CA ALA A 98 -7.18 -2.73 6.17
C ALA A 98 -8.10 -2.09 7.22
N SER A 99 -9.29 -2.64 7.42
CA SER A 99 -10.22 -2.12 8.44
C SER A 99 -9.69 -2.28 9.87
N ARG A 100 -8.92 -3.34 10.15
CA ARG A 100 -8.29 -3.56 11.46
C ARG A 100 -7.10 -2.63 11.69
N THR A 101 -6.27 -2.43 10.68
CA THR A 101 -5.01 -1.68 10.77
C THR A 101 -5.24 -0.16 10.64
N LEU A 102 -6.16 0.24 9.77
CA LEU A 102 -6.38 1.64 9.39
C LEU A 102 -7.65 2.23 10.00
N GLY A 103 -8.50 1.38 10.61
CA GLY A 103 -9.83 1.75 11.08
C GLY A 103 -10.90 1.63 9.98
N GLU A 104 -12.14 1.98 10.32
CA GLU A 104 -13.24 1.96 9.36
C GLU A 104 -12.95 2.86 8.15
N TRP A 105 -13.48 2.50 6.98
CA TRP A 105 -13.34 3.33 5.79
C TRP A 105 -14.01 4.69 6.02
N PRO A 106 -13.29 5.81 5.90
CA PRO A 106 -13.79 7.12 6.32
C PRO A 106 -14.90 7.68 5.42
N GLY A 107 -15.24 7.00 4.32
CA GLY A 107 -16.10 7.54 3.29
C GLY A 107 -15.32 8.31 2.24
N LYS A 108 -16.03 8.91 1.28
CA LYS A 108 -15.44 9.87 0.37
C LYS A 108 -15.06 11.11 1.19
N LEU A 109 -13.77 11.37 1.38
CA LEU A 109 -13.33 12.67 1.91
C LEU A 109 -13.80 13.77 0.93
N PRO A 110 -14.38 14.87 1.43
CA PRO A 110 -14.96 15.94 0.61
C PRO A 110 -13.93 16.63 -0.28
#